data_AF-A0AAV8GFV8-F1
#
_entry.id   AF-A0AAV8GFV8-F1
#
_cell.length_a   1.000
_cell.length_b   1.000
_cell.length_c   1.000
_cell.angle_alpha   90.00
_cell.angle_beta   90.00
_cell.angle_gamma   90.00
#
_symmetry.space_group_name_H-M   'P 1'
#
loop_
_entity.id
_entity.type
_entity.pdbx_description
1 polymer ?
#
loop_
_entity_poly.entity_id
_entity_poly.type
_entity_poly.pdbx_seq_one_letter_code
_entity_poly.pdbx_strand_id
1 'polypeptide(L)'
;MSLRSAPHNFKAVERKQKKTESKKSKAMSGRGKGGKGLGKGGAKRHRKVLRDNIQGITKPAIRRLARRGGVKRISGLIYEETRGVLKIFLENVIRDAVTYTEHARRKTVTAMDVVYALKRQGLLFCPGQTNCVPVKRI
;
A
#
# COMPACT_ATOMS: atom_id res chain seq x y z
N MET A 1 28.61 -36.43 -60.23
CA MET A 1 28.76 -36.25 -58.77
C MET A 1 27.53 -36.90 -58.13
N SER A 2 27.56 -37.89 -57.26
CA SER A 2 28.58 -38.66 -56.56
C SER A 2 27.92 -39.99 -56.17
N LEU A 3 28.58 -41.10 -56.54
CA LEU A 3 28.79 -42.36 -55.80
C LEU A 3 27.55 -43.07 -55.16
N ARG A 4 27.20 -44.29 -55.63
CA ARG A 4 27.52 -45.62 -55.03
C ARG A 4 26.82 -45.83 -53.67
N SER A 5 26.23 -46.95 -53.27
CA SER A 5 26.09 -48.32 -53.79
C SER A 5 25.41 -49.15 -52.68
N ALA A 6 24.34 -49.88 -53.01
CA ALA A 6 23.98 -51.26 -52.59
C ALA A 6 24.10 -51.71 -51.08
N PRO A 7 23.81 -52.98 -50.70
CA PRO A 7 22.84 -53.35 -49.64
C PRO A 7 23.51 -54.11 -48.46
N HIS A 8 22.78 -55.05 -47.81
CA HIS A 8 23.17 -56.03 -46.75
C HIS A 8 22.79 -55.58 -45.32
N ASN A 9 21.69 -56.06 -44.72
CA ASN A 9 21.35 -57.41 -44.25
C ASN A 9 22.10 -57.87 -42.97
N PHE A 10 21.28 -58.18 -41.96
CA PHE A 10 21.42 -59.28 -41.00
C PHE A 10 22.35 -59.19 -39.76
N LYS A 11 21.65 -59.29 -38.60
CA LYS A 11 22.01 -60.02 -37.37
C LYS A 11 23.20 -59.50 -36.55
N ALA A 12 23.28 -59.64 -35.23
CA ALA A 12 22.47 -60.23 -34.17
C ALA A 12 23.13 -59.81 -32.82
N VAL A 13 22.66 -60.42 -31.71
CA VAL A 13 23.39 -60.62 -30.43
C VAL A 13 23.38 -59.38 -29.52
N GLU A 14 23.09 -59.41 -28.22
CA GLU A 14 22.42 -60.25 -27.23
C GLU A 14 22.62 -59.48 -25.90
N ARG A 15 21.79 -59.72 -24.87
CA ARG A 15 22.12 -59.60 -23.42
C ARG A 15 22.32 -58.16 -22.89
N LYS A 16 21.83 -57.75 -21.70
CA LYS A 16 21.50 -58.44 -20.45
C LYS A 16 20.66 -57.47 -19.57
N GLN A 17 19.55 -57.99 -19.04
CA GLN A 17 19.01 -57.92 -17.67
C GLN A 17 19.15 -56.67 -16.75
N LYS A 18 18.07 -56.51 -15.95
CA LYS A 18 17.82 -55.71 -14.70
C LYS A 18 17.24 -54.32 -14.95
N LYS A 19 16.13 -53.91 -14.32
CA LYS A 19 15.67 -54.18 -12.95
C LYS A 19 14.15 -54.04 -12.83
N THR A 20 13.61 -54.84 -11.91
CA THR A 20 12.22 -54.99 -11.47
C THR A 20 11.60 -53.75 -10.83
N GLU A 21 10.25 -53.73 -10.87
CA GLU A 21 9.31 -53.13 -9.89
C GLU A 21 9.21 -51.59 -9.78
N SER A 22 8.06 -50.95 -9.59
CA SER A 22 6.69 -51.38 -9.31
C SER A 22 5.72 -50.27 -9.74
N LYS A 23 4.48 -50.65 -10.07
CA LYS A 23 3.37 -49.76 -10.42
C LYS A 23 2.99 -48.86 -9.23
N LYS A 24 2.90 -47.54 -9.45
CA LYS A 24 2.05 -46.65 -8.64
C LYS A 24 1.12 -45.87 -9.54
N SER A 25 -0.17 -46.15 -9.37
CA SER A 25 -1.29 -45.49 -10.03
C SER A 25 -1.23 -43.98 -9.84
N LYS A 26 -1.25 -43.24 -10.95
CA LYS A 26 -1.56 -41.80 -10.94
C LYS A 26 -3.06 -41.67 -10.65
N ALA A 27 -3.43 -41.58 -9.37
CA ALA A 27 -4.75 -41.12 -8.96
C ALA A 27 -4.84 -39.61 -9.26
N MET A 28 -5.46 -39.28 -10.40
CA MET A 28 -5.92 -37.93 -10.69
C MET A 28 -7.12 -37.63 -9.79
N SER A 29 -6.88 -37.08 -8.59
CA SER A 29 -7.95 -36.39 -7.87
C SER A 29 -7.99 -34.95 -8.37
N GLY A 30 -9.00 -34.66 -9.19
CA GLY A 30 -9.30 -33.32 -9.68
C GLY A 30 -9.50 -32.36 -8.51
N ARG A 31 -8.45 -31.62 -8.17
CA ARG A 31 -8.55 -30.51 -7.23
C ARG A 31 -9.04 -29.30 -8.02
N GLY A 32 -10.37 -29.18 -8.12
CA GLY A 32 -11.00 -27.95 -8.57
C GLY A 32 -10.39 -26.77 -7.81
N LYS A 33 -10.16 -25.66 -8.51
CA LYS A 33 -9.79 -24.37 -7.92
C LYS A 33 -10.98 -23.85 -7.11
N GLY A 34 -11.19 -24.45 -5.94
CA GLY A 34 -12.12 -23.99 -4.92
C GLY A 34 -11.69 -22.60 -4.49
N GLY A 35 -12.68 -21.70 -4.41
CA GLY A 35 -12.52 -20.27 -4.32
C GLY A 35 -11.51 -19.81 -3.29
N LYS A 36 -10.98 -18.61 -3.54
CA LYS A 36 -10.13 -17.83 -2.65
C LYS A 36 -10.94 -17.47 -1.39
N GLY A 37 -11.16 -18.47 -0.54
CA GLY A 37 -11.74 -18.33 0.77
C GLY A 37 -10.78 -17.50 1.60
N LEU A 38 -11.14 -16.24 1.82
CA LEU A 38 -10.57 -15.43 2.89
C LEU A 38 -10.97 -16.11 4.20
N GLY A 39 -10.17 -17.10 4.61
CA GLY A 39 -10.29 -17.74 5.91
C GLY A 39 -10.20 -16.67 6.98
N LYS A 40 -11.21 -16.63 7.85
CA LYS A 40 -11.28 -15.76 9.02
C LYS A 40 -10.02 -15.97 9.88
N GLY A 41 -9.16 -14.96 9.83
CA GLY A 41 -7.96 -14.81 10.62
C GLY A 41 -7.41 -13.45 10.29
N GLY A 42 -7.92 -12.41 10.95
CA GLY A 42 -7.45 -11.04 10.76
C GLY A 42 -5.94 -11.00 10.96
N ALA A 43 -5.20 -10.93 9.86
CA ALA A 43 -3.76 -10.77 9.90
C ALA A 43 -3.47 -9.63 10.88
N LYS A 44 -2.82 -9.94 11.99
CA LYS A 44 -2.42 -8.95 12.99
C LYS A 44 -1.63 -7.90 12.23
N ARG A 45 -2.24 -6.74 12.01
CA ARG A 45 -1.58 -5.63 11.34
C ARG A 45 -0.46 -5.19 12.27
N HIS A 46 0.74 -5.70 12.01
CA HIS A 46 1.93 -5.15 12.63
C HIS A 46 1.89 -3.64 12.40
N ARG A 47 2.02 -2.89 13.50
CA ARG A 47 2.14 -1.43 13.46
C ARG A 47 3.22 -1.12 12.43
N LYS A 48 2.86 -0.43 11.35
CA LYS A 48 3.85 0.00 10.36
C LYS A 48 4.94 0.75 11.13
N VAL A 49 6.19 0.31 10.98
CA VAL A 49 7.33 1.07 11.48
C VAL A 49 7.20 2.48 10.92
N LEU A 50 7.28 3.48 11.79
CA LEU A 50 7.27 4.88 11.37
C LEU A 50 8.53 5.11 10.56
N ARG A 51 8.37 5.14 9.23
CA ARG A 51 9.40 5.55 8.28
C ARG A 51 9.16 7.02 7.94
N ASP A 52 10.14 7.68 7.34
CA ASP A 52 9.99 9.03 6.81
C ASP A 52 8.92 9.10 5.72
N ASN A 53 7.67 9.26 6.14
CA ASN A 53 6.50 9.34 5.26
C ASN A 53 6.48 10.62 4.43
N ILE A 54 7.42 11.54 4.68
CA ILE A 54 7.49 12.83 3.99
C ILE A 54 7.76 12.68 2.49
N GLN A 55 8.54 11.67 2.10
CA GLN A 55 8.74 11.31 0.69
C GLN A 55 7.53 10.63 0.05
N GLY A 56 6.57 10.17 0.87
CA GLY A 56 5.25 9.73 0.42
C GLY A 56 4.42 10.86 -0.20
N ILE A 57 4.75 12.12 0.08
CA ILE A 57 4.22 13.27 -0.65
C ILE A 57 4.97 13.40 -1.97
N THR A 58 4.41 12.75 -2.99
CA THR A 58 5.03 12.61 -4.30
C THR A 58 5.03 13.92 -5.09
N LYS A 59 6.03 14.10 -5.97
CA LYS A 59 6.12 15.24 -6.91
C LYS A 59 4.81 15.52 -7.69
N PRO A 60 4.08 14.51 -8.22
CA PRO A 60 2.79 14.76 -8.87
C PRO A 60 1.71 15.28 -7.92
N ALA A 61 1.71 14.92 -6.63
CA ALA A 61 0.75 15.45 -5.66
C ALA A 61 0.96 16.96 -5.43
N ILE A 62 2.20 17.39 -5.23
CA ILE A 62 2.57 18.81 -5.11
C ILE A 62 2.20 19.56 -6.39
N ARG A 63 2.47 18.97 -7.57
CA ARG A 63 2.05 19.55 -8.84
C ARG A 63 0.54 19.77 -8.90
N ARG A 64 -0.28 18.79 -8.50
CA ARG A 64 -1.75 18.94 -8.48
C ARG A 64 -2.20 20.09 -7.56
N LEU A 65 -1.59 20.23 -6.38
CA LEU A 65 -1.89 21.34 -5.46
C LEU A 65 -1.52 22.69 -6.06
N ALA A 66 -0.31 22.82 -6.59
CA ALA A 66 0.17 24.05 -7.22
C ALA A 66 -0.69 24.44 -8.44
N ARG A 67 -1.12 23.46 -9.25
CA ARG A 67 -2.07 23.72 -10.34
C ARG A 67 -3.42 24.22 -9.84
N ARG A 68 -3.97 23.65 -8.77
CA ARG A 68 -5.20 24.16 -8.12
C ARG A 68 -5.01 25.59 -7.61
N GLY A 69 -3.82 25.93 -7.13
CA GLY A 69 -3.44 27.29 -6.75
C GLY A 69 -3.10 28.23 -7.91
N GLY A 70 -3.32 27.84 -9.18
CA GLY A 70 -3.07 28.70 -10.34
C GLY A 70 -1.60 28.83 -10.77
N VAL A 71 -0.71 28.01 -10.22
CA VAL A 71 0.73 28.10 -10.51
C VAL A 71 1.03 27.54 -11.91
N LYS A 72 1.58 28.39 -12.80
CA LYS A 72 1.87 28.08 -14.22
C LYS A 72 3.20 27.36 -14.46
N ARG A 73 4.27 27.71 -13.73
CA ARG A 73 5.58 27.06 -13.78
C ARG A 73 6.08 26.82 -12.35
N ILE A 74 6.73 25.68 -12.12
CA ILE A 74 7.19 25.26 -10.79
C ILE A 74 8.67 24.90 -10.90
N SER A 75 9.51 25.52 -10.06
CA SER A 75 10.93 25.22 -9.94
C SER A 75 11.17 23.89 -9.21
N GLY A 76 12.32 23.26 -9.44
CA GLY A 76 12.70 21.99 -8.83
C GLY A 76 12.88 22.04 -7.31
N LEU A 77 13.26 23.20 -6.76
CA LEU A 77 13.52 23.37 -5.32
C LEU A 77 12.23 23.38 -4.48
N ILE A 78 11.12 23.78 -5.08
CA ILE A 78 9.81 23.89 -4.40
C ILE A 78 9.31 22.53 -3.90
N TYR A 79 9.71 21.41 -4.52
CA TYR A 79 9.24 20.09 -4.08
C TYR A 79 9.69 19.75 -2.66
N GLU A 80 10.93 20.09 -2.30
CA GLU A 80 11.45 19.80 -0.98
C GLU A 80 11.03 20.86 0.05
N GLU A 81 10.99 22.12 -0.37
CA GLU A 81 10.50 23.21 0.47
C GLU A 81 9.03 23.00 0.88
N THR A 82 8.17 22.60 -0.05
CA THR A 82 6.75 22.30 0.25
C THR A 82 6.61 21.14 1.24
N ARG A 83 7.52 20.15 1.21
CA ARG A 83 7.55 19.07 2.20
C ARG A 83 7.91 19.58 3.58
N GLY A 84 8.93 20.45 3.68
CA GLY A 84 9.30 21.09 4.94
C GLY A 84 8.14 21.87 5.55
N VAL A 85 7.48 22.72 4.76
CA VAL A 85 6.32 23.50 5.20
C VAL A 85 5.17 22.60 5.66
N LEU A 86 4.86 21.56 4.88
CA LEU A 86 3.77 20.63 5.21
C LEU A 86 4.05 19.86 6.51
N LYS A 87 5.32 19.49 6.76
CA LYS A 87 5.73 18.82 8.00
C LYS A 87 5.51 19.73 9.21
N ILE A 88 6.01 20.97 9.15
CA ILE A 88 5.86 21.95 10.24
C ILE A 88 4.38 22.22 10.52
N PHE A 89 3.59 22.39 9.46
CA PHE A 89 2.16 22.64 9.59
C PHE A 89 1.43 21.49 10.32
N LEU A 90 1.65 20.25 9.88
CA LEU A 90 1.01 19.08 10.51
C LEU A 90 1.51 18.86 11.94
N GLU A 91 2.79 19.11 12.21
CA GLU A 91 3.32 19.02 13.57
C GLU A 91 2.62 20.00 14.52
N ASN A 92 2.41 21.24 14.09
CA ASN A 92 1.72 22.25 14.92
C ASN A 92 0.26 21.84 15.21
N VAL A 93 -0.49 21.43 14.19
CA VAL A 93 -1.89 20.99 14.35
C VAL A 93 -2.00 19.73 15.22
N ILE A 94 -1.10 18.75 15.04
CA ILE A 94 -1.15 17.50 15.79
C ILE A 94 -0.77 17.72 17.25
N ARG A 95 0.23 18.57 17.55
CA ARG A 95 0.60 18.93 18.94
C ARG A 95 -0.62 19.46 19.69
N ASP A 96 -1.31 20.44 19.11
CA ASP A 96 -2.50 21.04 19.70
C ASP A 96 -3.64 20.00 19.85
N ALA A 97 -3.90 19.21 18.81
CA ALA A 97 -4.95 18.19 18.84
C ALA A 97 -4.70 17.11 19.91
N VAL A 98 -3.44 16.67 20.08
CA VAL A 98 -3.07 15.70 21.12
C VAL A 98 -3.27 16.29 22.51
N THR A 99 -2.90 17.56 22.74
CA THR A 99 -3.14 18.23 24.03
C THR A 99 -4.63 18.25 24.41
N TYR A 100 -5.54 18.50 23.46
CA TYR A 100 -6.98 18.43 23.71
C TYR A 100 -7.45 17.01 24.08
N THR A 101 -6.89 15.99 23.43
CA THR A 101 -7.25 14.59 23.71
C THR A 101 -6.74 14.10 25.07
N GLU A 102 -5.54 14.53 25.46
CA GLU A 102 -4.94 14.24 26.76
C GLU A 102 -5.73 14.90 27.89
N HIS A 103 -6.16 16.16 27.70
CA HIS A 103 -7.03 16.85 28.64
C HIS A 103 -8.35 16.10 28.87
N ALA A 104 -8.92 15.52 27.82
CA ALA A 104 -10.14 14.72 27.89
C ALA A 104 -9.92 13.25 28.34
N ARG A 105 -8.68 12.85 28.67
CA ARG A 105 -8.29 11.48 29.05
C ARG A 105 -8.66 10.42 28.00
N ARG A 106 -8.70 10.79 26.72
CA ARG A 106 -8.99 9.87 25.61
C ARG A 106 -7.69 9.42 24.95
N LYS A 107 -7.65 8.16 24.49
CA LYS A 107 -6.52 7.61 23.72
C LYS A 107 -6.68 7.76 22.21
N THR A 108 -7.81 8.29 21.76
CA THR A 108 -8.18 8.41 20.34
C THR A 108 -8.43 9.86 20.01
N VAL A 109 -7.69 10.38 19.02
CA VAL A 109 -7.91 11.73 18.48
C VAL A 109 -9.23 11.74 17.72
N THR A 110 -10.14 12.62 18.13
CA THR A 110 -11.43 12.80 17.46
C THR A 110 -11.35 13.89 16.40
N ALA A 111 -12.30 13.89 15.45
CA ALA A 111 -12.38 14.96 14.46
C ALA A 111 -12.60 16.34 15.10
N MET A 112 -13.29 16.39 16.25
CA MET A 112 -13.53 17.63 16.98
C MET A 112 -12.24 18.23 17.54
N ASP A 113 -11.32 17.40 18.04
CA ASP A 113 -10.04 17.87 18.58
C ASP A 113 -9.19 18.54 17.49
N VAL A 114 -9.26 18.01 16.26
CA VAL A 114 -8.60 18.61 15.09
C VAL A 114 -9.28 19.91 14.66
N VAL A 115 -10.62 19.97 14.67
CA VAL A 115 -11.35 21.21 14.36
C VAL A 115 -11.03 22.31 15.38
N TYR A 116 -10.93 21.97 16.67
CA TYR A 116 -10.57 22.92 17.72
C TYR A 116 -9.12 23.39 17.60
N ALA A 117 -8.18 22.50 17.27
CA ALA A 117 -6.79 22.86 16.98
C ALA A 117 -6.68 23.82 15.78
N LEU A 118 -7.41 23.54 14.68
CA LEU A 118 -7.42 24.39 13.49
C LEU A 118 -8.05 25.76 13.76
N LYS A 119 -9.12 25.82 14.56
CA LYS A 119 -9.77 27.07 14.97
C LYS A 119 -8.82 27.97 15.77
N ARG A 120 -7.96 27.40 16.62
CA ARG A 120 -6.94 28.14 17.37
C ARG A 120 -5.89 28.78 16.46
N GLN A 121 -5.52 28.09 15.37
CA GLN A 121 -4.53 28.57 14.41
C GLN A 121 -5.09 29.56 13.37
N GLY A 122 -6.38 29.93 13.47
CA GLY A 122 -7.03 30.83 12.51
C GLY A 122 -7.34 30.19 11.16
N LEU A 123 -7.20 28.86 11.04
CA LEU A 123 -7.56 28.10 9.84
C LEU A 123 -9.03 27.71 9.93
N LEU A 124 -9.87 28.49 9.24
CA LEU A 124 -11.31 28.33 9.24
C LEU A 124 -11.69 27.09 8.40
N PHE A 125 -11.79 25.95 9.06
CA PHE A 125 -12.36 24.75 8.48
C PHE A 125 -13.89 24.84 8.57
N CYS A 126 -14.56 25.13 7.47
CA CYS A 126 -16.00 24.96 7.33
C CYS A 126 -16.27 23.53 6.84
N PRO A 127 -16.60 22.56 7.70
CA PRO A 127 -17.30 21.38 7.22
C PRO A 127 -18.67 21.86 6.75
N GLY A 128 -18.92 21.82 5.45
CA GLY A 128 -20.23 22.16 4.88
C GLY A 128 -21.33 21.44 5.65
N GLN A 129 -22.24 22.24 6.21
CA GLN A 129 -23.60 21.90 6.61
C GLN A 129 -23.77 20.58 7.38
N THR A 130 -23.67 20.64 8.71
CA THR A 130 -24.63 19.99 9.63
C THR A 130 -24.43 20.35 11.10
N ASN A 131 -23.37 21.08 11.49
CA ASN A 131 -23.26 21.57 12.87
C ASN A 131 -22.71 23.01 12.93
N CYS A 132 -23.47 23.96 12.37
CA CYS A 132 -23.52 25.32 12.92
C CYS A 132 -24.49 25.34 14.11
N VAL A 133 -24.36 24.40 15.05
CA VAL A 133 -25.03 24.53 16.34
C VAL A 133 -24.02 25.26 17.22
N PRO A 134 -24.34 26.47 17.74
CA PRO A 134 -23.55 27.02 18.82
C PRO A 134 -23.56 25.97 19.92
N VAL A 135 -22.38 25.45 20.28
CA VAL A 135 -22.23 24.65 21.48
C VAL A 135 -22.79 25.52 22.60
N LYS A 136 -24.01 25.21 23.05
CA LYS A 136 -24.63 25.88 24.17
C LYS A 136 -23.65 25.75 25.31
N ARG A 137 -23.12 26.91 25.69
CA ARG A 137 -22.45 27.16 26.96
C ARG A 137 -23.41 26.67 28.05
N ILE A 138 -23.06 25.58 28.71
CA ILE A 138 -23.44 25.31 30.10
C ILE A 138 -22.24 25.73 30.93
#